data_AF-A0AAV6JT04-F1
#
_entry.id   AF-A0AAV6JT04-F1
#
_cell.length_a   1.000
_cell.length_b   1.000
_cell.length_c   1.000
_cell.angle_alpha   90.00
_cell.angle_beta   90.00
_cell.angle_gamma   90.00
#
_symmetry.space_group_name_H-M   'P 1'
#
loop_
_entity.id
_entity.type
_entity.pdbx_description
1 polymer ?
#
loop_
_entity_poly.entity_id
_entity_poly.type
_entity_poly.pdbx_seq_one_letter_code
_entity_poly.pdbx_strand_id
1 'polypeptide(L)'
;MIYSAAGAGISFIQFANTNSLRNIYVLGISLFLGISIPQYFTTHTDDTGHGPLRTSAGWFNNIVNTFFSSPPVVAMIVGTLLDNTLDAHKTRNERGIPWWTPFQSRKGDSRNEEFYSYPVRMHEWIPSRFL
;
A
#
# COMPACT_ATOMS: atom_id res chain seq x y z
N MET A 1 5.22 -13.24 -13.91
CA MET A 1 5.08 -13.03 -12.46
C MET A 1 4.62 -11.61 -12.11
N ILE A 2 5.21 -10.55 -12.68
CA ILE A 2 4.84 -9.15 -12.37
C ILE A 2 3.40 -8.79 -12.83
N TYR A 3 2.95 -9.27 -13.99
CA TYR A 3 1.60 -8.99 -14.51
C TYR A 3 0.47 -9.48 -13.59
N SER A 4 0.66 -10.61 -12.90
CA SER A 4 -0.32 -11.17 -11.96
C SER A 4 -0.44 -10.32 -10.68
N ALA A 5 0.69 -9.78 -10.19
CA ALA A 5 0.70 -8.90 -9.02
C ALA A 5 0.02 -7.55 -9.33
N ALA A 6 0.26 -6.98 -10.51
CA ALA A 6 -0.41 -5.77 -10.96
C ALA A 6 -1.94 -5.97 -11.09
N GLY A 7 -2.37 -7.10 -11.67
CA GLY A 7 -3.78 -7.45 -11.78
C GLY A 7 -4.47 -7.62 -10.42
N ALA A 8 -3.80 -8.23 -9.45
CA ALA A 8 -4.29 -8.34 -8.08
C ALA A 8 -4.40 -6.96 -7.38
N GLY A 9 -3.47 -6.04 -7.64
CA GLY A 9 -3.57 -4.67 -7.14
C GLY A 9 -4.75 -3.90 -7.74
N ILE A 10 -4.95 -4.01 -9.05
CA ILE A 10 -6.04 -3.35 -9.77
C ILE A 10 -7.40 -3.87 -9.30
N SER A 11 -7.54 -5.16 -8.99
CA SER A 11 -8.80 -5.70 -8.50
C SER A 11 -9.23 -5.09 -7.17
N PHE A 12 -8.30 -4.62 -6.32
CA PHE A 12 -8.68 -3.90 -5.09
C PHE A 12 -9.28 -2.51 -5.34
N ILE A 13 -8.99 -1.89 -6.49
CA ILE A 13 -9.57 -0.57 -6.86
C ILE A 13 -11.09 -0.67 -6.99
N GLN A 14 -11.62 -1.84 -7.37
CA GLN A 14 -13.06 -2.05 -7.52
C GLN A 14 -13.85 -1.83 -6.22
N PHE A 15 -13.20 -1.92 -5.07
CA PHE A 15 -13.83 -1.70 -3.77
C PHE A 15 -13.89 -0.21 -3.39
N ALA A 16 -13.19 0.65 -4.10
CA ALA A 16 -13.29 2.11 -3.98
C ALA A 16 -14.25 2.67 -5.04
N ASN A 17 -14.88 3.80 -4.75
CA ASN A 17 -15.77 4.47 -5.70
C ASN A 17 -14.95 5.07 -6.86
N THR A 18 -15.03 4.47 -8.05
CA THR A 18 -14.35 4.91 -9.27
C THR A 18 -15.05 6.07 -10.00
N ASN A 19 -16.26 6.46 -9.58
CA ASN A 19 -16.91 7.68 -10.08
C ASN A 19 -16.48 8.93 -9.30
N SER A 20 -15.79 8.77 -8.17
CA SER A 20 -15.31 9.90 -7.37
C SER A 20 -14.06 10.50 -8.00
N LEU A 21 -14.14 11.76 -8.43
CA LEU A 21 -13.00 12.51 -8.98
C LEU A 21 -11.82 12.54 -8.01
N ARG A 22 -12.10 12.62 -6.71
CA ARG A 22 -11.09 12.61 -5.65
C ARG A 22 -10.31 11.29 -5.62
N ASN A 23 -10.99 10.14 -5.75
CA ASN A 23 -10.33 8.84 -5.79
C ASN A 23 -9.56 8.62 -7.09
N ILE A 24 -10.12 8.99 -8.24
CA ILE A 24 -9.41 8.93 -9.53
C ILE A 24 -8.15 9.81 -9.48
N TYR A 25 -8.24 11.00 -8.88
CA TYR A 25 -7.11 11.91 -8.72
C TYR A 25 -6.01 11.29 -7.85
N VAL A 26 -6.36 10.77 -6.67
CA VAL A 26 -5.40 10.08 -5.77
C VAL A 26 -4.73 8.91 -6.50
N LEU A 27 -5.51 8.08 -7.19
CA LEU A 27 -4.99 6.94 -7.96
C LEU A 27 -4.05 7.38 -9.08
N GLY A 28 -4.46 8.34 -9.89
CA GLY A 28 -3.69 8.82 -11.04
C GLY A 28 -2.36 9.44 -10.62
N ILE A 29 -2.39 10.33 -9.63
CA ILE A 29 -1.17 11.01 -9.15
C ILE A 29 -0.24 10.02 -8.43
N SER A 30 -0.76 9.10 -7.62
CA SER A 30 0.06 8.10 -6.92
C SER A 30 0.73 7.12 -7.88
N LEU A 31 0.04 6.67 -8.94
CA LEU A 31 0.62 5.81 -9.95
C LEU A 31 1.68 6.56 -10.79
N PHE A 32 1.38 7.79 -11.21
CA PHE A 32 2.29 8.61 -11.99
C PHE A 32 3.59 8.90 -11.21
N LEU A 33 3.48 9.47 -10.00
CA LEU A 33 4.64 9.78 -9.17
C LEU A 33 5.36 8.52 -8.68
N GLY A 34 4.61 7.44 -8.43
CA GLY A 34 5.14 6.12 -8.07
C GLY A 34 6.02 5.49 -9.14
N ILE A 35 5.94 5.94 -10.40
CA ILE A 35 6.85 5.52 -11.48
C ILE A 35 7.91 6.61 -11.73
N SER A 36 7.52 7.88 -11.78
CA SER A 36 8.42 8.99 -12.13
C SER A 36 9.54 9.22 -11.12
N ILE A 37 9.23 9.18 -9.81
CA ILE A 37 10.22 9.45 -8.77
C ILE A 37 11.28 8.35 -8.68
N PRO A 38 10.94 7.04 -8.64
CA PRO A 38 11.96 6.00 -8.72
C PRO A 38 12.82 6.10 -9.96
N GLN A 39 12.23 6.42 -11.12
CA GLN A 39 12.98 6.60 -12.36
C GLN A 39 13.99 7.75 -12.25
N TYR A 40 13.63 8.85 -11.57
CA TYR A 40 14.56 9.92 -11.28
C TYR A 40 15.72 9.43 -10.39
N PHE A 41 15.42 8.72 -9.31
CA PHE A 41 16.43 8.22 -8.38
C PHE A 41 17.38 7.20 -9.01
N THR A 42 16.87 6.31 -9.86
CA THR A 42 17.70 5.34 -10.57
C THR A 42 18.58 6.00 -11.62
N THR A 43 18.06 6.98 -12.37
CA THR A 43 18.82 7.69 -13.42
C THR A 43 19.91 8.61 -12.84
N HIS A 44 19.70 9.14 -11.64
CA HIS A 44 20.66 10.01 -10.95
C HIS A 44 21.50 9.27 -9.89
N THR A 45 21.49 7.94 -9.92
CA THR A 45 22.45 7.14 -9.16
C THR A 45 23.75 7.07 -9.94
N ASP A 46 24.84 7.55 -9.33
CA ASP A 46 26.18 7.57 -9.93
C ASP A 46 26.73 6.14 -10.08
N ASP A 47 27.74 5.96 -10.94
CA ASP A 47 28.40 4.66 -11.19
C ASP A 47 28.99 4.04 -9.90
N THR A 48 29.23 4.88 -8.89
CA THR A 48 29.69 4.49 -7.56
C THR A 48 28.57 4.00 -6.63
N GLY A 49 27.32 3.92 -7.11
CA GLY A 49 26.13 3.48 -6.35
C GLY A 49 25.54 4.55 -5.43
N HIS A 50 26.00 5.80 -5.50
CA HIS A 50 25.47 6.90 -4.70
C HIS A 50 24.25 7.50 -5.39
N GLY A 51 23.10 7.40 -4.74
CA GLY A 51 21.87 8.04 -5.20
C GLY A 51 21.89 9.57 -5.09
N PRO A 52 20.80 10.24 -5.48
CA PRO A 52 20.71 11.70 -5.55
C PRO A 52 20.96 12.42 -4.22
N LEU A 53 20.66 11.75 -3.10
CA LEU A 53 20.84 12.31 -1.77
C LEU A 53 22.28 12.15 -1.29
N ARG A 54 22.92 13.30 -1.07
CA ARG A 54 24.34 13.42 -0.70
C ARG A 54 24.52 14.30 0.53
N THR A 55 24.02 13.82 1.67
CA THR A 55 24.29 14.43 2.99
C THR A 55 25.55 13.83 3.64
N SER A 56 26.08 14.44 4.71
CA SER A 56 27.21 13.88 5.47
C SER A 56 26.87 12.60 6.25
N ALA A 57 25.59 12.23 6.33
CA ALA A 57 25.11 11.02 6.99
C ALA A 57 24.87 9.90 5.96
N GLY A 58 25.87 9.04 5.76
CA GLY A 58 25.78 7.94 4.78
C GLY A 58 24.63 6.95 5.04
N TRP A 59 24.35 6.61 6.31
CA TRP A 59 23.23 5.74 6.67
C TRP A 59 21.87 6.32 6.27
N PHE A 60 21.70 7.64 6.39
CA PHE A 60 20.47 8.33 6.04
C PHE A 60 20.29 8.36 4.53
N ASN A 61 21.35 8.67 3.79
CA ASN A 61 21.32 8.65 2.32
C ASN A 61 20.89 7.27 1.81
N ASN A 62 21.42 6.18 2.39
CA ASN A 62 21.06 4.82 1.98
C ASN A 62 19.57 4.53 2.19
N ILE A 63 19.02 4.84 3.37
CA ILE A 63 17.60 4.61 3.67
C ILE A 63 16.72 5.35 2.67
N VAL A 64 16.99 6.65 2.48
CA VAL A 64 16.12 7.49 1.66
C VAL A 64 16.27 7.12 0.18
N ASN A 65 17.49 6.92 -0.32
CA ASN A 65 17.69 6.46 -1.69
C ASN A 65 17.01 5.09 -1.94
N THR A 66 17.06 4.15 -1.00
CA THR A 66 16.37 2.86 -1.15
C THR A 66 14.85 3.01 -1.22
N PHE A 67 14.25 3.85 -0.38
CA PHE A 67 12.80 4.07 -0.39
C PHE A 67 12.33 4.74 -1.68
N PHE A 68 13.03 5.78 -2.10
CA PHE A 68 12.63 6.56 -3.28
C PHE A 68 12.98 5.86 -4.60
N SER A 69 13.93 4.93 -4.62
CA SER A 69 14.18 4.04 -5.77
C SER A 69 13.18 2.88 -5.89
N SER A 70 12.26 2.69 -4.94
CA SER A 70 11.28 1.61 -4.95
C SER A 70 9.89 2.10 -5.39
N PRO A 71 9.43 1.76 -6.61
CA PRO A 71 8.11 2.15 -7.11
C PRO A 71 6.92 1.89 -6.18
N PRO A 72 6.75 0.68 -5.59
CA PRO A 72 5.62 0.44 -4.71
C PRO A 72 5.69 1.29 -3.43
N VAL A 73 6.88 1.55 -2.89
CA VAL A 73 7.05 2.37 -1.67
C VAL A 73 6.64 3.81 -1.95
N VAL A 74 7.11 4.40 -3.05
CA VAL A 74 6.74 5.76 -3.44
C VAL A 74 5.24 5.86 -3.70
N ALA A 75 4.65 4.91 -4.44
CA ALA A 75 3.22 4.89 -4.70
C ALA A 75 2.40 4.81 -3.40
N MET A 76 2.82 4.00 -2.43
CA MET A 76 2.17 3.91 -1.11
C MET A 76 2.27 5.21 -0.32
N ILE A 77 3.44 5.86 -0.28
CA ILE A 77 3.64 7.12 0.44
C ILE A 77 2.76 8.22 -0.18
N VAL A 78 2.87 8.42 -1.49
CA VAL A 78 2.10 9.45 -2.21
C VAL A 78 0.61 9.19 -2.12
N GLY A 79 0.18 7.95 -2.37
CA GLY A 79 -1.21 7.54 -2.25
C GLY A 79 -1.76 7.81 -0.86
N THR A 80 -1.06 7.39 0.20
CA THR A 80 -1.47 7.60 1.59
C THR A 80 -1.54 9.07 1.95
N LEU A 81 -0.55 9.87 1.55
CA LEU A 81 -0.54 11.31 1.81
C LEU A 81 -1.75 11.98 1.17
N LEU A 82 -1.95 11.79 -0.14
CA LEU A 82 -3.07 12.39 -0.87
C LEU A 82 -4.42 11.92 -0.35
N ASP A 83 -4.54 10.64 -0.02
CA ASP A 83 -5.74 10.03 0.53
C ASP A 83 -6.10 10.61 1.92
N ASN A 84 -5.12 11.04 2.72
CA ASN A 84 -5.39 11.68 4.01
C ASN A 84 -5.56 13.20 3.93
N THR A 85 -4.88 13.88 2.99
CA THR A 85 -4.99 15.34 2.86
C THR A 85 -6.30 15.79 2.18
N LEU A 86 -6.88 14.95 1.31
CA LEU A 86 -8.08 15.31 0.54
C LEU A 86 -9.36 14.81 1.23
N ASP A 87 -10.05 15.73 1.93
CA ASP A 87 -11.41 15.56 2.52
C ASP A 87 -11.68 14.18 3.16
N ALA A 88 -10.71 13.68 3.91
CA ALA A 88 -10.71 12.32 4.45
C ALA A 88 -11.96 11.94 5.26
N HIS A 89 -12.59 12.91 5.95
CA HIS A 89 -13.68 12.66 6.90
C HIS A 89 -15.05 12.45 6.22
N LYS A 90 -15.32 13.12 5.08
CA LYS A 90 -16.61 13.00 4.38
C LYS A 90 -16.67 11.81 3.41
N THR A 91 -15.52 11.22 3.12
CA THR A 91 -15.31 10.30 1.98
C THR A 91 -15.07 8.85 2.43
N ARG A 92 -15.32 8.50 3.70
CA ARG A 92 -15.08 7.15 4.25
C ARG A 92 -15.74 6.03 3.43
N ASN A 93 -16.97 6.25 2.96
CA ASN A 93 -17.71 5.27 2.18
C ASN A 93 -17.17 5.10 0.76
N GLU A 94 -16.48 6.12 0.22
CA GLU A 94 -15.93 6.08 -1.14
C GLU A 94 -14.54 5.43 -1.19
N ARG A 95 -13.82 5.35 -0.07
CA ARG A 95 -12.44 4.83 0.02
C ARG A 95 -12.36 3.30 0.08
N GLY A 96 -13.48 2.60 0.06
CA GLY A 96 -13.55 1.14 0.21
C GLY A 96 -13.31 0.63 1.64
N ILE A 97 -13.15 1.51 2.63
CA ILE A 97 -13.00 1.14 4.04
C ILE A 97 -14.18 0.27 4.56
N PRO A 98 -15.45 0.53 4.20
CA PRO A 98 -16.55 -0.33 4.62
C PRO A 98 -16.41 -1.77 4.13
N TRP A 99 -15.82 -1.99 2.94
CA TRP A 99 -15.53 -3.33 2.45
C TRP A 99 -14.44 -4.03 3.27
N TRP A 100 -13.41 -3.29 3.70
CA TRP A 100 -12.33 -3.83 4.54
C TRP A 100 -12.72 -4.06 6.01
N THR A 101 -13.71 -3.33 6.51
CA THR A 101 -14.08 -3.31 7.94
C THR A 101 -14.43 -4.71 8.50
N PRO A 102 -15.25 -5.55 7.81
CA PRO A 102 -15.56 -6.90 8.28
C PRO A 102 -14.32 -7.80 8.40
N PHE A 103 -13.32 -7.61 7.54
CA PHE A 103 -12.11 -8.42 7.55
C PHE A 103 -11.15 -8.07 8.71
N GLN A 104 -11.33 -6.92 9.36
CA GLN A 104 -10.53 -6.52 10.51
C GLN A 104 -10.97 -7.21 11.82
N SER A 105 -12.12 -7.90 11.80
CA SER A 105 -12.62 -8.70 12.92
C SER A 105 -12.62 -10.18 12.55
N ARG A 106 -12.11 -11.02 13.45
CA ARG A 106 -12.15 -12.49 13.27
C ARG A 106 -13.57 -13.03 13.10
N LYS A 107 -14.55 -12.36 13.71
CA LYS A 107 -15.99 -12.70 13.65
C LYS A 107 -16.78 -11.85 12.64
N GLY A 108 -16.12 -11.06 11.79
CA GLY A 108 -16.79 -10.08 10.93
C GLY A 108 -17.41 -10.64 9.66
N ASP A 109 -16.69 -11.52 8.95
CA ASP A 109 -17.14 -12.15 7.69
C ASP A 109 -16.84 -13.65 7.76
N SER A 110 -17.74 -14.51 7.29
CA SER A 110 -17.53 -15.97 7.32
C SER A 110 -16.31 -16.42 6.52
N ARG A 111 -15.90 -15.64 5.50
CA ARG A 111 -14.69 -15.89 4.71
C ARG A 111 -13.41 -15.69 5.52
N ASN A 112 -13.44 -14.89 6.59
CA ASN A 112 -12.26 -14.70 7.44
C ASN A 112 -11.89 -16.00 8.17
N GLU A 113 -12.87 -16.83 8.53
CA GLU A 113 -12.59 -18.12 9.17
C GLU A 113 -11.94 -19.10 8.21
N GLU A 114 -12.34 -19.13 6.94
CA GLU A 114 -11.68 -20.00 5.95
C GLU A 114 -10.24 -19.57 5.68
N PHE A 115 -9.98 -18.27 5.50
CA PHE A 115 -8.64 -17.75 5.17
C PHE A 115 -7.67 -17.67 6.35
N TYR A 116 -8.16 -17.39 7.57
CA TYR A 116 -7.34 -17.26 8.78
C TYR A 116 -7.53 -18.41 9.78
N SER A 117 -8.13 -19.52 9.33
CA SER A 117 -8.16 -20.76 10.13
C SER A 117 -6.74 -21.27 10.35
N TYR A 118 -6.50 -21.79 11.56
CA TYR A 118 -5.23 -22.45 11.83
C TYR A 118 -5.14 -23.75 11.02
N PRO A 119 -4.00 -24.01 10.35
CA PRO A 119 -3.78 -25.31 9.75
C PRO A 119 -3.77 -26.39 10.84
N VAL A 120 -4.35 -27.56 10.56
CA VAL A 120 -4.28 -28.77 11.41
C VAL A 120 -4.84 -28.59 12.83
N ARG A 121 -6.13 -28.24 12.97
CA ARG A 121 -6.92 -28.22 14.24
C ARG A 121 -6.23 -27.56 15.46
N MET A 122 -5.17 -26.76 15.29
CA MET A 122 -4.39 -26.18 16.41
C MET A 122 -5.23 -25.29 17.33
N HIS A 123 -6.37 -24.79 16.85
CA HIS A 123 -7.35 -24.08 17.67
C HIS A 123 -7.84 -24.87 18.89
N GLU A 124 -7.71 -26.21 18.93
CA GLU A 124 -8.10 -27.04 20.08
C GLU A 124 -7.11 -26.98 21.24
N TRP A 125 -5.88 -26.58 20.95
CA TRP A 125 -4.77 -26.53 21.92
C TRP A 125 -4.50 -25.10 22.40
N ILE A 126 -5.14 -24.11 21.79
CA ILE A 126 -4.98 -22.70 22.13
C ILE A 126 -6.06 -22.31 23.14
N PRO A 127 -5.67 -21.74 24.30
CA PRO A 127 -6.63 -21.26 25.30
C PRO A 127 -7.64 -20.28 24.69
N SER A 128 -8.93 -20.43 25.01
CA SER A 128 -10.04 -19.65 24.43
C SER A 128 -9.96 -18.13 24.62
N ARG A 129 -9.06 -17.65 25.49
CA ARG A 129 -8.74 -16.21 25.62
C ARG A 129 -7.93 -15.63 24.44
N PHE A 130 -7.37 -16.49 23.59
CA PHE A 130 -6.55 -16.11 22.42
C PHE A 130 -7.22 -16.51 21.09
N LEU A 131 -8.43 -17.06 21.14
CA LEU A 131 -9.27 -17.37 19.98
C LEU A 131 -10.34 -16.29 19.80
#